data_AF-A0A934F2I2-F1
#
_entry.id   AF-A0A934F2I2-F1
#
_cell.length_a   1.000
_cell.length_b   1.000
_cell.length_c   1.000
_cell.angle_alpha   90.00
_cell.angle_beta   90.00
_cell.angle_gamma   90.00
#
_symmetry.space_group_name_H-M   'P 1'
#
loop_
_entity.id
_entity.type
_entity.pdbx_description
1 polymer ?
#
loop_
_entity_poly.entity_id
_entity_poly.type
_entity_poly.pdbx_seq_one_letter_code
_entity_poly.pdbx_strand_id
1 'polypeptide(L)'
;MAKAISALDWVVVRLGDDHNWWVAETSDPVRWDVDGLSIVDPRQVQYLVELVDPLRDYGFDQDVFEAAFIPFRIDKDLGHGKVRLRRMKESLFESDEKLFALPDILDEENGPYADLLDHLTRCRVKMLNDLFKFESKLTVDEVEDEIREDQNSSFIQGKAVHCFEELTAILDYMPAGYDPDEEAPAKGVEEESDDDDLPELDEEEEEKLKNDESLKWDEDEEEGDDDENKDKDKEKDGEDDDEEESSDDEDEKPRPRARGKR
;
A
#
# COMPACT_ATOMS: atom_id res chain seq x y z
N MET A 1 -11.06 -28.55 20.78
CA MET A 1 -10.64 -27.13 20.73
C MET A 1 -10.61 -26.75 19.26
N ALA A 2 -11.53 -25.90 18.83
CA ALA A 2 -11.78 -25.65 17.42
C ALA A 2 -10.63 -24.83 16.83
N LYS A 3 -9.70 -25.49 16.12
CA LYS A 3 -8.90 -24.84 15.08
C LYS A 3 -9.84 -24.46 13.95
N ALA A 4 -10.52 -23.32 14.07
CA ALA A 4 -11.16 -22.70 12.93
C ALA A 4 -10.15 -21.72 12.33
N ILE A 5 -9.13 -22.27 11.66
CA ILE A 5 -8.39 -21.52 10.64
C ILE A 5 -9.48 -21.08 9.67
N SER A 6 -9.89 -19.81 9.70
CA SER A 6 -10.71 -19.22 8.65
C SER A 6 -9.81 -19.15 7.43
N ALA A 7 -9.77 -20.25 6.70
CA ALA A 7 -9.01 -20.32 5.49
C ALA A 7 -9.78 -19.50 4.45
N LEU A 8 -9.38 -18.24 4.25
CA LEU A 8 -9.71 -17.55 3.02
C LEU A 8 -9.23 -18.44 1.87
N ASP A 9 -10.15 -18.89 1.04
CA ASP A 9 -9.82 -19.72 -0.12
C ASP A 9 -9.57 -18.84 -1.35
N TRP A 10 -10.30 -17.73 -1.43
CA TRP A 10 -10.19 -16.76 -2.51
C TRP A 10 -10.56 -15.36 -2.02
N VAL A 11 -10.01 -14.37 -2.71
CA VAL A 11 -10.36 -12.96 -2.55
C VAL A 11 -10.51 -12.32 -3.93
N VAL A 12 -11.31 -11.27 -4.04
CA VAL A 12 -11.38 -10.41 -5.22
C VAL A 12 -10.78 -9.08 -4.83
N VAL A 13 -9.85 -8.60 -5.64
CA VAL A 13 -9.11 -7.36 -5.42
C VAL A 13 -9.40 -6.37 -6.54
N ARG A 14 -9.31 -5.08 -6.25
CA ARG A 14 -9.46 -3.97 -7.19
C ARG A 14 -8.28 -3.02 -7.06
N LEU A 15 -7.92 -2.36 -8.16
CA LEU A 15 -7.00 -1.24 -8.09
C LEU A 15 -7.76 0.01 -7.60
N GLY A 16 -7.21 0.70 -6.60
CA GLY A 16 -7.71 1.98 -6.11
C GLY A 16 -7.22 3.16 -6.95
N ASP A 17 -7.77 4.34 -6.69
CA ASP A 17 -7.34 5.61 -7.32
C ASP A 17 -5.93 6.03 -6.87
N ASP A 18 -5.47 5.47 -5.76
CA ASP A 18 -4.14 5.61 -5.17
C ASP A 18 -3.09 4.66 -5.78
N HIS A 19 -3.46 3.93 -6.85
CA HIS A 19 -2.65 2.88 -7.48
C HIS A 19 -2.30 1.69 -6.58
N ASN A 20 -2.94 1.56 -5.41
CA ASN A 20 -2.78 0.41 -4.53
C ASN A 20 -3.88 -0.64 -4.76
N TRP A 21 -3.63 -1.87 -4.31
CA TRP A 21 -4.59 -2.96 -4.41
C TRP A 21 -5.40 -3.09 -3.13
N TRP A 22 -6.72 -3.11 -3.29
CA TRP A 22 -7.67 -3.20 -2.18
C TRP A 22 -8.57 -4.42 -2.35
N VAL A 23 -8.90 -5.08 -1.24
CA VAL A 23 -9.81 -6.21 -1.25
C VAL A 23 -11.24 -5.71 -1.43
N ALA A 24 -11.96 -6.26 -2.41
CA ALA A 24 -13.34 -5.93 -2.70
C ALA A 24 -14.30 -6.99 -2.17
N GLU A 25 -13.92 -8.27 -2.26
CA GLU A 25 -14.74 -9.38 -1.78
C GLU A 25 -13.85 -10.49 -1.21
N THR A 26 -14.32 -11.15 -0.16
CA THR A 26 -13.64 -12.29 0.47
C THR A 26 -14.53 -13.52 0.44
N SER A 27 -13.92 -14.71 0.51
CA SER A 27 -14.68 -15.95 0.67
C SER A 27 -15.36 -16.10 2.04
N ASP A 28 -14.96 -15.29 3.02
CA ASP A 28 -15.47 -15.31 4.40
C ASP A 28 -15.78 -13.88 4.89
N PRO A 29 -16.89 -13.27 4.43
CA PRO A 29 -17.27 -11.90 4.78
C PRO A 29 -17.77 -11.76 6.23
N VAL A 30 -17.87 -12.86 6.98
CA VAL A 30 -18.28 -12.82 8.40
C VAL A 30 -17.11 -12.48 9.30
N ARG A 31 -15.90 -12.92 8.92
CA ARG A 31 -14.68 -12.73 9.71
C ARG A 31 -13.77 -11.65 9.15
N TRP A 32 -13.86 -11.40 7.85
CA TRP A 32 -13.04 -10.41 7.18
C TRP A 32 -13.90 -9.21 6.80
N ASP A 33 -13.59 -8.06 7.39
CA ASP A 33 -14.07 -6.80 6.85
C ASP A 33 -13.26 -6.46 5.59
N VAL A 34 -13.96 -6.01 4.55
CA VAL A 34 -13.34 -5.59 3.29
C VAL A 34 -13.10 -4.08 3.25
N ASP A 35 -13.74 -3.32 4.16
CA ASP A 35 -13.54 -1.89 4.23
C ASP A 35 -12.14 -1.57 4.76
N GLY A 36 -11.34 -0.84 3.97
CA GLY A 36 -9.95 -0.55 4.29
C GLY A 36 -8.98 -1.76 4.24
N LEU A 37 -9.42 -2.95 3.82
CA LEU A 37 -8.53 -4.11 3.72
C LEU A 37 -7.64 -4.01 2.47
N SER A 38 -6.36 -3.77 2.70
CA SER A 38 -5.33 -3.70 1.65
C SER A 38 -4.68 -5.05 1.37
N ILE A 39 -4.08 -5.19 0.19
CA ILE A 39 -3.29 -6.36 -0.18
C ILE A 39 -2.02 -5.92 -0.90
N VAL A 40 -0.89 -6.52 -0.53
CA VAL A 40 0.41 -6.18 -1.10
C VAL A 40 0.59 -6.91 -2.42
N ASP A 41 0.94 -6.18 -3.48
CA ASP A 41 1.18 -6.77 -4.79
C ASP A 41 2.57 -7.42 -4.89
N PRO A 42 2.81 -8.33 -5.85
CA PRO A 42 4.08 -9.06 -5.95
C PRO A 42 5.33 -8.17 -6.05
N ARG A 43 5.23 -6.96 -6.64
CA ARG A 43 6.35 -6.03 -6.72
C ARG A 43 6.63 -5.36 -5.38
N GLN A 44 5.57 -4.94 -4.69
CA GLN A 44 5.67 -4.42 -3.33
C GLN A 44 6.24 -5.49 -2.38
N VAL A 45 5.81 -6.75 -2.49
CA VAL A 45 6.38 -7.86 -1.71
C VAL A 45 7.88 -7.99 -1.98
N GLN A 46 8.30 -7.96 -3.25
CA GLN A 46 9.72 -8.04 -3.60
C GLN A 46 10.52 -6.89 -2.97
N TYR A 47 10.00 -5.66 -3.02
CA TYR A 47 10.64 -4.51 -2.39
C TYR A 47 10.74 -4.66 -0.87
N LEU A 48 9.68 -5.14 -0.21
CA LEU A 48 9.72 -5.44 1.23
C LEU A 48 10.77 -6.51 1.57
N VAL A 49 10.89 -7.55 0.75
CA VAL A 49 11.92 -8.60 0.91
C VAL A 49 13.33 -8.02 0.82
N GLU A 50 13.56 -7.06 -0.08
CA GLU A 50 14.84 -6.35 -0.20
C GLU A 50 15.11 -5.45 1.02
N LEU A 51 14.09 -4.76 1.55
CA LEU A 51 14.23 -3.90 2.73
C LEU A 51 14.49 -4.67 4.04
N VAL A 52 13.96 -5.89 4.17
CA VAL A 52 14.20 -6.72 5.37
C VAL A 52 15.52 -7.49 5.32
N ASP A 53 16.17 -7.60 4.17
CA ASP A 53 17.42 -8.35 4.03
C ASP A 53 18.54 -7.83 4.95
N PRO A 54 18.80 -6.51 5.05
CA PRO A 54 19.76 -5.96 6.02
C PRO A 54 19.37 -6.22 7.48
N LEU A 55 18.08 -6.34 7.79
CA LEU A 55 17.60 -6.58 9.16
C LEU A 55 17.90 -8.00 9.66
N ARG A 56 18.28 -8.93 8.76
CA ARG A 56 18.68 -10.31 9.12
C ARG A 56 19.84 -10.32 10.12
N ASP A 57 20.81 -9.43 9.95
CA ASP A 57 21.95 -9.29 10.86
C ASP A 57 21.54 -8.77 12.25
N TYR A 58 20.36 -8.14 12.36
CA TYR A 58 19.83 -7.54 13.58
C TYR A 58 18.75 -8.41 14.26
N GLY A 59 18.55 -9.63 13.76
CA GLY A 59 17.65 -10.63 14.33
C GLY A 59 16.28 -10.69 13.67
N PHE A 60 16.13 -10.21 12.43
CA PHE A 60 14.93 -10.45 11.63
C PHE A 60 14.66 -11.94 11.46
N ASP A 61 13.38 -12.31 11.53
CA ASP A 61 12.91 -13.70 11.48
C ASP A 61 11.94 -13.81 10.30
N GLN A 62 12.36 -14.58 9.30
CA GLN A 62 11.59 -14.80 8.08
C GLN A 62 10.27 -15.51 8.37
N ASP A 63 10.23 -16.39 9.37
CA ASP A 63 9.03 -17.15 9.70
C ASP A 63 7.93 -16.22 10.25
N VAL A 64 8.30 -15.15 10.95
CA VAL A 64 7.36 -14.12 11.43
C VAL A 64 6.75 -13.36 10.25
N PHE A 65 7.56 -13.01 9.25
CA PHE A 65 7.07 -12.36 8.04
C PHE A 65 6.15 -13.28 7.22
N GLU A 66 6.54 -14.53 7.01
CA GLU A 66 5.70 -15.48 6.28
C GLU A 66 4.39 -15.81 7.01
N ALA A 67 4.41 -15.85 8.35
CA ALA A 67 3.21 -16.08 9.14
C ALA A 67 2.23 -14.90 9.12
N ALA A 68 2.74 -13.67 8.99
CA ALA A 68 1.95 -12.45 8.90
C ALA A 68 1.12 -12.34 7.62
N PHE A 69 1.49 -13.06 6.57
CA PHE A 69 0.90 -12.93 5.26
C PHE A 69 0.26 -14.22 4.75
N ILE A 70 -0.91 -14.07 4.12
CA ILE A 70 -1.58 -15.13 3.38
C ILE A 70 -1.24 -14.95 1.90
N PRO A 71 -0.48 -15.86 1.27
CA PRO A 71 -0.09 -15.73 -0.12
C PRO A 71 -1.24 -16.09 -1.07
N PHE A 72 -1.38 -15.32 -2.13
CA PHE A 72 -2.44 -15.43 -3.13
C PHE A 72 -1.87 -15.36 -4.54
N ARG A 73 -2.43 -16.15 -5.46
CA ARG A 73 -2.10 -16.10 -6.89
C ARG A 73 -3.29 -15.65 -7.70
N ILE A 74 -3.03 -14.99 -8.82
CA ILE A 74 -4.06 -14.69 -9.83
C ILE A 74 -4.67 -16.00 -10.33
N ASP A 75 -6.00 -16.11 -10.17
CA ASP A 75 -6.80 -17.22 -10.68
C ASP A 75 -7.48 -16.82 -11.99
N LYS A 76 -8.21 -15.70 -11.97
CA LYS A 76 -8.90 -15.15 -13.14
C LYS A 76 -9.08 -13.64 -13.04
N ASP A 77 -9.02 -12.97 -14.18
CA ASP A 77 -9.44 -11.58 -14.32
C ASP A 77 -10.98 -11.52 -14.42
N LEU A 78 -11.61 -10.65 -13.65
CA LEU A 78 -13.06 -10.43 -13.66
C LEU A 78 -13.46 -9.22 -14.52
N GLY A 79 -12.48 -8.49 -15.07
CA GLY A 79 -12.70 -7.26 -15.82
C GLY A 79 -12.99 -6.05 -14.92
N HIS A 80 -13.07 -4.87 -15.52
CA HIS A 80 -13.31 -3.60 -14.81
C HIS A 80 -12.30 -3.30 -13.68
N GLY A 81 -11.05 -3.74 -13.86
CA GLY A 81 -9.99 -3.56 -12.84
C GLY A 81 -10.13 -4.47 -11.62
N LYS A 82 -10.98 -5.50 -11.68
CA LYS A 82 -11.12 -6.52 -10.61
C LYS A 82 -10.45 -7.83 -10.99
N VAL A 83 -9.69 -8.39 -10.07
CA VAL A 83 -9.00 -9.67 -10.25
C VAL A 83 -9.38 -10.62 -9.12
N ARG A 84 -9.68 -11.88 -9.45
CA ARG A 84 -9.87 -12.93 -8.44
C ARG A 84 -8.55 -13.63 -8.17
N LEU A 85 -8.21 -13.71 -6.90
CA LEU A 85 -7.05 -14.41 -6.39
C LEU A 85 -7.46 -15.69 -5.67
N ARG A 86 -6.57 -16.68 -5.69
CA ARG A 86 -6.71 -17.96 -5.01
C ARG A 86 -5.57 -18.13 -4.02
N ARG A 87 -5.89 -18.61 -2.82
CA ARG A 87 -4.89 -18.85 -1.78
C ARG A 87 -3.88 -19.92 -2.20
N MET A 88 -2.62 -19.64 -1.93
CA MET A 88 -1.49 -20.56 -2.08
C MET A 88 -0.92 -20.94 -0.71
N LYS A 89 0.03 -21.88 -0.70
CA LYS A 89 0.80 -22.29 0.49
C LYS A 89 2.31 -22.22 0.23
N GLU A 90 2.69 -21.45 -0.78
CA GLU A 90 4.08 -21.25 -1.17
C GLU A 90 4.68 -20.12 -0.35
N SER A 91 5.99 -20.18 -0.11
CA SER A 91 6.73 -19.13 0.59
C SER A 91 6.81 -17.87 -0.28
N LEU A 92 6.71 -16.70 0.34
CA LEU A 92 6.89 -15.40 -0.33
C LEU A 92 8.36 -15.11 -0.66
N PHE A 93 9.32 -15.77 0.00
CA PHE A 93 10.76 -15.58 -0.20
C PHE A 93 11.37 -16.58 -1.17
N GLU A 94 10.87 -17.81 -1.18
CA GLU A 94 11.46 -18.91 -1.96
C GLU A 94 10.70 -19.20 -3.27
N SER A 95 9.49 -18.67 -3.45
CA SER A 95 8.71 -18.90 -4.67
C SER A 95 9.16 -17.98 -5.81
N ASP A 96 9.39 -18.57 -6.99
CA ASP A 96 9.56 -17.82 -8.24
C ASP A 96 8.20 -17.27 -8.78
N GLU A 97 7.07 -17.65 -8.17
CA GLU A 97 5.75 -17.18 -8.58
C GLU A 97 5.46 -15.77 -8.05
N LYS A 98 4.75 -14.97 -8.86
CA LYS A 98 4.30 -13.64 -8.46
C LYS A 98 3.08 -13.75 -7.55
N LEU A 99 3.31 -13.76 -6.25
CA LEU A 99 2.30 -13.89 -5.21
C LEU A 99 1.92 -12.53 -4.62
N PHE A 100 0.62 -12.32 -4.44
CA PHE A 100 0.08 -11.25 -3.62
C PHE A 100 0.12 -11.69 -2.16
N ALA A 101 0.32 -10.74 -1.24
CA ALA A 101 0.38 -11.01 0.19
C ALA A 101 -0.72 -10.23 0.91
N LEU A 102 -1.68 -10.95 1.49
CA LEU A 102 -2.74 -10.37 2.31
C LEU A 102 -2.33 -10.43 3.79
N PRO A 103 -2.30 -9.32 4.53
CA PRO A 103 -1.97 -9.34 5.95
C PRO A 103 -3.05 -10.09 6.75
N ASP A 104 -2.63 -10.92 7.70
CA ASP A 104 -3.53 -11.60 8.64
C ASP A 104 -3.88 -10.69 9.81
N ILE A 105 -4.89 -9.84 9.59
CA ILE A 105 -5.39 -8.83 10.55
C ILE A 105 -6.61 -9.30 11.35
N LEU A 106 -6.92 -10.60 11.34
CA LEU A 106 -8.10 -11.13 12.06
C LEU A 106 -8.07 -10.85 13.57
N ASP A 107 -6.88 -10.70 14.13
CA ASP A 107 -6.63 -10.26 15.49
C ASP A 107 -5.67 -9.08 15.41
N GLU A 108 -6.21 -7.86 15.49
CA GLU A 108 -5.42 -6.62 15.32
C GLU A 108 -4.42 -6.41 16.47
N GLU A 109 -4.64 -7.00 17.65
CA GLU A 109 -3.81 -6.80 18.85
C GLU A 109 -2.78 -7.92 19.04
N ASN A 110 -3.14 -9.17 18.73
CA ASN A 110 -2.29 -10.34 18.96
C ASN A 110 -2.15 -11.25 17.73
N GLY A 111 -2.43 -10.71 16.55
CA GLY A 111 -2.34 -11.45 15.29
C GLY A 111 -0.92 -11.53 14.74
N PRO A 112 -0.69 -12.45 13.78
CA PRO A 112 0.61 -12.61 13.13
C PRO A 112 1.13 -11.33 12.47
N TYR A 113 0.23 -10.48 11.94
CA TYR A 113 0.62 -9.20 11.36
C TYR A 113 1.07 -8.19 12.41
N ALA A 114 0.40 -8.12 13.57
CA ALA A 114 0.82 -7.27 14.68
C ALA A 114 2.21 -7.70 15.23
N ASP A 115 2.42 -9.02 15.38
CA ASP A 115 3.73 -9.57 15.76
C ASP A 115 4.84 -9.18 14.77
N LEU A 116 4.53 -9.11 13.47
CA LEU A 116 5.48 -8.66 12.45
C LEU A 116 5.83 -7.18 12.62
N LEU A 117 4.85 -6.30 12.82
CA LEU A 117 5.10 -4.86 13.01
C LEU A 117 6.03 -4.63 14.20
N ASP A 118 5.71 -5.25 15.35
CA ASP A 118 6.55 -5.23 16.55
C ASP A 118 7.97 -5.73 16.29
N HIS A 119 8.10 -6.84 15.56
CA HIS A 119 9.39 -7.45 15.25
C HIS A 119 10.23 -6.56 14.34
N LEU A 120 9.62 -5.99 13.31
CA LEU A 120 10.28 -5.06 12.39
C LEU A 120 10.76 -3.80 13.11
N THR A 121 9.92 -3.20 13.96
CA THR A 121 10.29 -2.00 14.74
C THR A 121 11.49 -2.30 15.65
N ARG A 122 11.49 -3.45 16.33
CA ARG A 122 12.63 -3.88 17.18
C ARG A 122 13.90 -4.09 16.36
N CYS A 123 13.80 -4.69 15.18
CA CYS A 123 14.96 -4.92 14.31
C CYS A 123 15.50 -3.60 13.76
N ARG A 124 14.61 -2.71 13.29
CA ARG A 124 14.97 -1.38 12.79
C ARG A 124 15.65 -0.53 13.85
N VAL A 125 15.11 -0.47 15.07
CA VAL A 125 15.70 0.30 16.17
C VAL A 125 17.09 -0.23 16.55
N LYS A 126 17.30 -1.55 16.53
CA LYS A 126 18.65 -2.12 16.73
C LYS A 126 19.61 -1.70 15.61
N MET A 127 19.17 -1.78 14.36
CA MET A 127 19.97 -1.36 13.21
C MET A 127 20.35 0.12 13.30
N LEU A 128 19.38 1.00 13.56
CA LEU A 128 19.62 2.44 13.71
C LEU A 128 20.57 2.75 14.86
N ASN A 129 20.42 2.10 16.02
CA ASN A 129 21.30 2.28 17.17
C ASN A 129 22.74 1.79 16.92
N ASP A 130 22.93 0.85 16.00
CA ASP A 130 24.26 0.34 15.63
C ASP A 130 24.90 1.17 14.50
N LEU A 131 24.10 1.70 13.57
CA LEU A 131 24.55 2.57 12.49
C LEU A 131 24.87 3.99 12.97
N PHE A 132 24.02 4.55 13.83
CA PHE A 132 24.14 5.92 14.33
C PHE A 132 24.62 5.96 15.77
N LYS A 133 25.46 6.94 16.08
CA LYS A 133 25.89 7.22 17.46
C LYS A 133 25.00 8.29 18.05
N PHE A 134 23.83 7.89 18.51
CA PHE A 134 22.94 8.81 19.23
C PHE A 134 23.53 9.24 20.58
N GLU A 135 23.17 10.45 21.02
CA GLU A 135 23.48 10.92 22.38
C GLU A 135 22.71 10.11 23.43
N SER A 136 21.46 9.75 23.10
CA SER A 136 20.61 8.79 23.80
C SER A 136 20.11 7.73 22.83
N LYS A 137 20.20 6.45 23.21
CA LYS A 137 19.74 5.35 22.34
C LYS A 137 18.26 5.51 22.04
N LEU A 138 17.91 5.37 20.76
CA LEU A 138 16.53 5.33 20.30
C LEU A 138 15.84 4.10 20.92
N THR A 139 14.66 4.31 21.49
CA THR A 139 13.85 3.22 22.06
C THR A 139 12.78 2.76 21.08
N VAL A 140 12.30 1.53 21.27
CA VAL A 140 11.22 0.97 20.45
C VAL A 140 9.93 1.76 20.66
N ASP A 141 9.64 2.09 21.92
CA ASP A 141 8.45 2.84 22.31
C ASP A 141 8.39 4.23 21.65
N GLU A 142 9.52 4.95 21.54
CA GLU A 142 9.57 6.26 20.86
C GLU A 142 9.21 6.16 19.37
N VAL A 143 9.78 5.18 18.66
CA VAL A 143 9.50 4.98 17.22
C VAL A 143 8.07 4.52 17.00
N GLU A 144 7.58 3.62 17.86
CA GLU A 144 6.21 3.13 17.80
C GLU A 144 5.20 4.26 18.06
N ASP A 145 5.46 5.13 19.02
CA ASP A 145 4.61 6.28 19.33
C ASP A 145 4.55 7.26 18.15
N GLU A 146 5.68 7.59 17.53
CA GLU A 146 5.71 8.47 16.34
C GLU A 146 4.91 7.88 15.17
N ILE A 147 5.12 6.59 14.86
CA ILE A 147 4.39 5.92 13.77
C ILE A 147 2.89 5.88 14.06
N ARG A 148 2.50 5.64 15.32
CA ARG A 148 1.08 5.67 15.72
C ARG A 148 0.47 7.06 15.60
N GLU A 149 1.21 8.13 15.90
CA GLU A 149 0.71 9.49 15.72
C GLU A 149 0.42 9.82 14.25
N ASP A 150 1.29 9.37 13.34
CA ASP A 150 1.10 9.53 11.89
C ASP A 150 -0.07 8.70 11.35
N GLN A 151 -0.19 7.45 11.77
CA GLN A 151 -1.31 6.58 11.44
C GLN A 151 -2.63 7.15 11.97
N ASN A 152 -2.66 7.63 13.21
CA ASN A 152 -3.84 8.27 13.80
C ASN A 152 -4.21 9.57 13.07
N SER A 153 -3.23 10.34 12.62
CA SER A 153 -3.46 11.53 11.79
C SER A 153 -4.12 11.17 10.46
N SER A 154 -3.70 10.06 9.84
CA SER A 154 -4.30 9.53 8.61
C SER A 154 -5.74 9.03 8.84
N PHE A 155 -5.97 8.36 9.97
CA PHE A 155 -7.29 7.91 10.39
C PHE A 155 -8.26 9.08 10.63
N ILE A 156 -7.81 10.15 11.29
CA ILE A 156 -8.61 11.37 11.50
C ILE A 156 -8.95 12.06 10.18
N GLN A 157 -8.07 11.97 9.18
CA GLN A 157 -8.32 12.45 7.81
C GLN A 157 -9.25 11.53 7.01
N GLY A 158 -9.64 10.37 7.55
CA GLY A 158 -10.49 9.39 6.88
C GLY A 158 -9.78 8.64 5.75
N LYS A 159 -8.44 8.58 5.76
CA LYS A 159 -7.65 7.82 4.80
C LYS A 159 -7.34 6.44 5.38
N ALA A 160 -7.68 5.39 4.64
CA ALA A 160 -7.20 4.05 4.95
C ALA A 160 -5.70 3.96 4.64
N VAL A 161 -4.91 3.53 5.61
CA VAL A 161 -3.47 3.31 5.42
C VAL A 161 -3.29 1.95 4.77
N HIS A 162 -2.49 1.90 3.70
CA HIS A 162 -2.22 0.63 3.04
C HIS A 162 -1.16 -0.16 3.83
N CYS A 163 -1.31 -1.48 3.94
CA CYS A 163 -0.36 -2.36 4.66
C CYS A 163 1.10 -2.19 4.18
N PHE A 164 1.30 -1.96 2.88
CA PHE A 164 2.61 -1.61 2.34
C PHE A 164 3.19 -0.33 2.97
N GLU A 165 2.39 0.73 3.08
CA GLU A 165 2.82 2.01 3.66
C GLU A 165 3.17 1.86 5.14
N GLU A 166 2.39 1.07 5.90
CA GLU A 166 2.70 0.76 7.31
C GLU A 166 4.05 0.07 7.46
N LEU A 167 4.32 -0.94 6.63
CA LEU A 167 5.59 -1.65 6.66
C LEU A 167 6.75 -0.77 6.22
N THR A 168 6.60 0.01 5.15
CA THR A 168 7.65 0.94 4.71
C THR A 168 7.87 2.06 5.71
N ALA A 169 6.83 2.53 6.42
CA ALA A 169 6.97 3.54 7.46
C ALA A 169 7.91 3.05 8.58
N ILE A 170 7.85 1.76 8.94
CA ILE A 170 8.77 1.15 9.91
C ILE A 170 10.14 0.91 9.27
N LEU A 171 10.17 0.27 8.09
CA LEU A 171 11.42 -0.19 7.46
C LEU A 171 12.30 0.96 6.98
N ASP A 172 11.71 2.07 6.54
CA ASP A 172 12.38 3.28 6.08
C ASP A 172 12.42 4.36 7.17
N TYR A 173 11.96 4.06 8.40
CA TYR A 173 11.97 5.02 9.52
C TYR A 173 13.39 5.57 9.75
N MET A 174 13.47 6.90 9.83
CA MET A 174 14.69 7.64 10.13
C MET A 174 14.38 8.71 11.18
N PRO A 175 15.17 8.80 12.26
CA PRO A 175 15.01 9.86 13.25
C PRO A 175 15.18 11.25 12.62
N ALA A 176 14.37 12.21 13.08
CA ALA A 176 14.44 13.58 12.59
C ALA A 176 15.88 14.16 12.66
N GLY A 177 16.40 14.63 11.52
CA GLY A 177 17.75 15.18 11.38
C GLY A 177 18.82 14.20 10.89
N TYR A 178 18.45 12.96 10.55
CA TYR A 178 19.32 11.99 9.88
C TYR A 178 18.68 11.59 8.54
N ASP A 179 18.73 12.47 7.54
CA ASP A 179 18.27 12.14 6.18
C ASP A 179 19.41 11.50 5.38
N PRO A 180 19.21 10.33 4.72
CA PRO A 180 20.26 9.70 3.91
C PRO A 180 20.71 10.56 2.71
N ASP A 181 19.89 11.53 2.28
CA ASP A 181 20.23 12.49 1.22
C ASP A 181 20.94 13.76 1.72
N GLU A 182 20.92 14.07 3.03
CA GLU A 182 21.58 15.27 3.58
C GLU A 182 22.98 15.02 4.14
N GLU A 183 23.41 13.79 4.40
CA GLU A 183 24.78 13.58 4.88
C GLU A 183 25.31 12.15 4.63
N ALA A 184 26.09 12.01 3.55
CA ALA A 184 27.33 11.28 3.73
C ALA A 184 28.09 12.03 4.83
N PRO A 185 28.37 11.42 6.01
CA PRO A 185 29.05 12.13 7.07
C PRO A 185 30.41 12.56 6.51
N ALA A 186 30.58 13.87 6.35
CA ALA A 186 31.84 14.50 5.99
C ALA A 186 32.81 14.21 7.14
N LYS A 187 33.44 13.04 7.06
CA LYS A 187 34.46 12.59 8.00
C LYS A 187 35.63 13.57 7.84
N GLY A 188 35.86 14.36 8.89
CA GLY A 188 36.77 15.50 8.91
C GLY A 188 38.05 15.33 8.09
N VAL A 189 38.16 16.19 7.08
CA VAL A 189 39.44 16.65 6.57
C VAL A 189 39.58 18.07 7.10
N GLU A 190 40.39 18.22 8.15
CA GLU A 190 40.91 19.50 8.58
C GLU A 190 41.58 20.20 7.38
N GLU A 191 41.41 21.52 7.32
CA GLU A 191 42.10 22.49 6.48
C GLU A 191 43.35 21.97 5.73
N GLU A 192 43.22 21.70 4.43
CA GLU A 192 44.26 22.11 3.48
C GLU A 192 43.62 22.48 2.13
N SER A 193 43.98 23.67 1.71
CA SER A 193 43.65 24.36 0.47
C SER A 193 43.96 23.53 -0.77
N ASP A 194 43.01 23.39 -1.69
CA ASP A 194 43.26 23.21 -3.14
C ASP A 194 41.94 23.42 -3.91
N ASP A 195 41.61 24.69 -4.14
CA ASP A 195 40.53 25.18 -5.03
C ASP A 195 41.10 25.46 -6.44
N ASP A 196 42.03 24.63 -6.91
CA ASP A 196 42.89 24.93 -8.08
C ASP A 196 43.07 23.71 -9.04
N ASP A 197 42.13 22.77 -9.11
CA ASP A 197 42.24 21.64 -10.08
C ASP A 197 40.91 21.18 -10.71
N LEU A 198 39.98 22.10 -10.94
CA LEU A 198 38.95 21.95 -11.97
C LEU A 198 39.44 22.70 -13.22
N PRO A 199 39.68 22.02 -14.36
CA PRO A 199 40.02 22.73 -15.58
C PRO A 199 38.85 23.62 -15.98
N GLU A 200 39.09 24.93 -16.11
CA GLU A 200 38.15 25.87 -16.72
C GLU A 200 37.83 25.34 -18.12
N LEU A 201 36.62 24.83 -18.32
CA LEU A 201 36.09 24.53 -19.65
C LEU A 201 36.14 25.83 -20.45
N ASP A 202 36.87 25.82 -21.55
CA ASP A 202 36.98 26.97 -22.43
C ASP A 202 35.63 27.23 -23.12
N GLU A 203 35.35 28.51 -23.39
CA GLU A 203 34.11 28.96 -24.05
C GLU A 203 33.87 28.26 -25.42
N GLU A 204 34.89 27.58 -25.98
CA GLU A 204 34.80 26.77 -27.20
C GLU A 204 34.12 25.40 -26.99
N GLU A 205 34.16 24.78 -25.81
CA GLU A 205 33.40 23.54 -25.53
C GLU A 205 31.92 23.79 -25.22
N GLU A 206 31.56 24.96 -24.65
CA GLU A 206 30.16 25.36 -24.44
C GLU A 206 29.43 25.66 -25.78
N GLU A 207 30.13 26.24 -26.77
CA GLU A 207 29.55 26.55 -28.08
C GLU A 207 29.33 25.29 -28.94
N LYS A 208 30.11 24.21 -28.72
CA LYS A 208 29.87 22.92 -29.39
C LYS A 208 28.65 22.18 -28.85
N LEU A 209 28.33 22.33 -27.57
CA LEU A 209 27.13 21.72 -26.98
C LEU A 209 25.83 22.43 -27.40
N LYS A 210 25.90 23.69 -27.85
CA LYS A 210 24.75 24.43 -28.42
C LYS A 210 24.47 24.10 -29.89
N ASN A 211 25.38 23.42 -30.59
CA ASN A 211 25.25 23.12 -32.03
C ASN A 211 24.90 21.66 -32.33
N ASP A 212 24.50 20.86 -31.33
CA ASP A 212 23.95 19.53 -31.62
C ASP A 212 22.44 19.61 -31.92
N GLU A 213 22.15 19.89 -33.19
CA GLU A 213 20.81 19.94 -33.79
C GLU A 213 20.14 18.54 -33.89
N SER A 214 20.61 17.54 -33.14
CA SER A 214 19.98 16.21 -33.04
C SER A 214 18.75 16.16 -32.12
N LEU A 215 18.37 17.29 -31.51
CA LEU A 215 17.18 17.44 -30.66
C LEU A 215 16.05 18.20 -31.36
N LYS A 216 15.93 17.99 -32.68
CA LYS A 216 14.69 18.20 -33.42
C LYS A 216 13.72 17.09 -33.03
N TRP A 217 12.79 17.45 -32.15
CA TRP A 217 11.51 16.77 -32.07
C TRP A 217 10.87 16.87 -33.47
N ASP A 218 10.69 15.74 -34.14
CA ASP A 218 9.90 15.67 -35.38
C ASP A 218 8.46 16.09 -35.06
N GLU A 219 8.19 17.35 -35.33
CA GLU A 219 6.86 17.89 -35.59
C GLU A 219 6.60 17.69 -37.08
N ASP A 220 5.88 16.62 -37.43
CA ASP A 220 5.26 16.48 -38.75
C ASP A 220 3.76 16.79 -38.59
N GLU A 221 3.41 18.03 -38.92
CA GLU A 221 2.07 18.55 -39.11
C GLU A 221 1.43 17.96 -40.38
N GLU A 222 0.17 17.54 -40.32
CA GLU A 222 -0.73 17.67 -41.48
C GLU A 222 -2.08 18.26 -41.04
N GLU A 223 -2.28 19.52 -41.42
CA GLU A 223 -3.53 20.28 -41.34
C GLU A 223 -4.64 19.69 -42.23
N GLY A 224 -5.87 19.81 -41.77
CA GLY A 224 -7.08 19.59 -42.56
C GLY A 224 -8.27 20.33 -41.94
N ASP A 225 -8.42 21.58 -42.33
CA ASP A 225 -9.41 22.57 -41.90
C ASP A 225 -10.83 22.32 -42.48
N ASP A 226 -11.81 22.92 -41.77
CA ASP A 226 -13.20 23.26 -42.14
C ASP A 226 -14.24 22.16 -42.44
N ASP A 227 -15.34 22.14 -41.69
CA ASP A 227 -16.58 22.85 -42.13
C ASP A 227 -17.65 22.88 -41.01
N GLU A 228 -18.30 24.03 -40.88
CA GLU A 228 -19.43 24.30 -40.01
C GLU A 228 -20.70 23.52 -40.43
N ASN A 229 -21.69 23.47 -39.53
CA ASN A 229 -23.05 24.00 -39.73
C ASN A 229 -24.21 23.08 -39.24
N LYS A 230 -24.85 23.57 -38.17
CA LYS A 230 -26.30 23.77 -37.97
C LYS A 230 -27.32 22.63 -37.75
N ASP A 231 -28.07 22.91 -36.69
CA ASP A 231 -29.54 22.99 -36.57
C ASP A 231 -30.35 21.73 -36.21
N LYS A 232 -30.87 21.80 -34.98
CA LYS A 232 -32.30 21.85 -34.59
C LYS A 232 -33.15 20.57 -34.49
N ASP A 233 -33.82 20.53 -33.32
CA ASP A 233 -35.24 20.23 -33.07
C ASP A 233 -35.81 18.89 -33.57
N LYS A 234 -36.34 18.05 -32.67
CA LYS A 234 -37.69 18.22 -32.06
C LYS A 234 -38.17 16.98 -31.32
N GLU A 235 -38.78 17.26 -30.17
CA GLU A 235 -39.94 16.66 -29.45
C GLU A 235 -40.61 15.33 -29.86
N LYS A 236 -41.21 14.74 -28.80
CA LYS A 236 -42.47 13.93 -28.69
C LYS A 236 -42.30 12.41 -28.61
N ASP A 237 -43.09 11.66 -27.85
CA ASP A 237 -44.10 11.83 -26.78
C ASP A 237 -44.46 10.38 -26.36
N GLY A 238 -45.08 10.18 -25.18
CA GLY A 238 -45.86 8.98 -24.84
C GLY A 238 -45.35 8.29 -23.57
N GLU A 239 -45.86 8.68 -22.40
CA GLU A 239 -46.97 8.00 -21.69
C GLU A 239 -46.54 6.65 -21.07
N ASP A 240 -46.38 6.61 -19.74
CA ASP A 240 -47.38 5.89 -18.94
C ASP A 240 -47.40 6.39 -17.49
N ASP A 241 -48.62 6.37 -16.97
CA ASP A 241 -49.18 6.93 -15.75
C ASP A 241 -48.69 6.29 -14.45
N ASP A 242 -48.71 7.12 -13.40
CA ASP A 242 -49.22 6.89 -12.05
C ASP A 242 -48.98 5.55 -11.33
N GLU A 243 -48.32 5.60 -10.17
CA GLU A 243 -49.03 5.81 -8.89
C GLU A 243 -48.02 6.02 -7.75
N GLU A 244 -48.23 7.13 -7.03
CA GLU A 244 -47.51 7.53 -5.82
C GLU A 244 -48.08 6.91 -4.53
N GLU A 245 -47.27 7.08 -3.48
CA GLU A 245 -47.54 7.11 -2.04
C GLU A 245 -47.43 5.77 -1.29
N SER A 246 -46.40 5.55 -0.45
CA SER A 246 -45.93 6.28 0.75
C SER A 246 -46.63 5.82 2.04
N SER A 247 -45.78 5.37 2.98
CA SER A 247 -45.88 5.43 4.45
C SER A 247 -47.17 4.93 5.12
N ASP A 248 -47.08 3.92 5.99
CA ASP A 248 -46.90 4.17 7.43
C ASP A 248 -46.81 2.86 8.24
N ASP A 249 -46.33 3.04 9.47
CA ASP A 249 -45.82 2.08 10.44
C ASP A 249 -46.93 1.42 11.31
N GLU A 250 -46.50 0.58 12.25
CA GLU A 250 -47.20 0.10 13.47
C GLU A 250 -47.86 -1.32 13.51
N ASP A 251 -47.13 -2.23 14.17
CA ASP A 251 -47.47 -2.97 15.41
C ASP A 251 -48.79 -3.80 15.57
N GLU A 252 -48.65 -5.13 15.76
CA GLU A 252 -48.96 -5.86 17.03
C GLU A 252 -49.21 -7.40 16.89
N LYS A 253 -48.32 -8.17 17.53
CA LYS A 253 -48.51 -9.43 18.32
C LYS A 253 -48.97 -10.76 17.67
N PRO A 254 -48.16 -11.85 17.82
CA PRO A 254 -48.60 -13.23 17.65
C PRO A 254 -49.25 -13.86 18.91
N ARG A 255 -50.27 -14.71 18.67
CA ARG A 255 -51.11 -15.39 19.69
C ARG A 255 -50.36 -16.47 20.50
N PRO A 256 -50.61 -16.64 21.82
CA PRO A 256 -49.99 -17.70 22.61
C PRO A 256 -50.70 -19.06 22.46
N ARG A 257 -49.91 -20.13 22.28
CA ARG A 257 -50.38 -21.53 22.30
C ARG A 257 -50.58 -22.01 23.75
N ALA A 258 -51.80 -22.44 24.07
CA ALA A 258 -52.17 -22.96 25.39
C ALA A 258 -51.61 -24.38 25.62
N ARG A 259 -51.02 -24.57 26.81
CA ARG A 259 -50.52 -25.84 27.36
C ARG A 259 -51.66 -26.81 27.61
N GLY A 260 -51.37 -28.09 27.38
CA GLY A 260 -52.26 -29.21 27.66
C GLY A 260 -52.60 -29.39 29.14
N LYS A 261 -53.71 -30.09 29.37
CA LYS A 261 -54.01 -30.79 30.60
C LYS A 261 -55.00 -31.91 30.32
N ARG A 262 -54.65 -33.09 30.87
CA ARG A 262 -55.38 -34.36 30.99
C ARG A 262 -55.12 -35.37 29.89
#